data_AF-A0A662XSN1-F1
#
_entry.id   AF-A0A662XSN1-F1
#
_cell.length_a   1.000
_cell.length_b   1.000
_cell.length_c   1.000
_cell.angle_alpha   90.00
_cell.angle_beta   90.00
_cell.angle_gamma   90.00
#
_symmetry.space_group_name_H-M   'P 1'
#
loop_
_entity.id
_entity.type
_entity.pdbx_description
1 polymer ?
#
loop_
_entity_poly.entity_id
_entity_poly.type
_entity_poly.pdbx_seq_one_letter_code
_entity_poly.pdbx_strand_id
1 'polypeptide(L)'
;MEDEREAIAQQQDALAEEEKALILEEAALWEEVNRLHWQDAAFQEVRDAGTAQIDAMERKEVASKSLNILTDMFVIGYNGTFGTINQFRMGQSASLSIEWNEINAAFGESALLLQTLADIVGLEFAEYVTQTSSILVVPLGSFSKMIRTSNLRMEYNLYARSLAHGSEQQNFAESHFNLGLGAWITCLGQLMAFMRAREPSIRLPYKVAKHSIGGYSVLYLKNKHKEWTKALKYALTNLKWLLLRVSDRRFALPTASSSSDSASIRKGVLVASTASKSSSSTPSKPIPSVVIAEHFA
;
A
#
# COMPACT_ATOMS: atom_id res chain seq x y z
N MET A 1 79.42 13.88 48.39
CA MET A 1 79.49 12.69 47.53
C MET A 1 78.79 11.47 48.13
N GLU A 2 79.09 11.02 49.36
CA GLU A 2 78.32 9.91 49.98
C GLU A 2 76.88 10.35 50.37
N ASP A 3 76.74 11.46 51.09
CA ASP A 3 75.42 11.98 51.51
C ASP A 3 74.48 12.30 50.33
N GLU A 4 75.05 12.78 49.22
CA GLU A 4 74.30 13.04 47.98
C GLU A 4 73.83 11.75 47.30
N ARG A 5 74.63 10.66 47.38
CA ARG A 5 74.23 9.35 46.85
C ARG A 5 73.12 8.73 47.69
N GLU A 6 73.17 8.89 49.01
CA GLU A 6 72.10 8.44 49.91
C GLU A 6 70.79 9.20 49.68
N ALA A 7 70.87 10.52 49.49
CA ALA A 7 69.69 11.34 49.15
C ALA A 7 69.06 10.94 47.80
N ILE A 8 69.89 10.64 46.79
CA ILE A 8 69.43 10.15 45.48
C ILE A 8 68.79 8.76 45.61
N ALA A 9 69.37 7.86 46.40
CA ALA A 9 68.81 6.52 46.63
C ALA A 9 67.43 6.59 47.31
N GLN A 10 67.27 7.45 48.33
CA GLN A 10 65.97 7.67 48.97
C GLN A 10 64.93 8.26 48.01
N GLN A 11 65.33 9.16 47.10
CA GLN A 11 64.44 9.66 46.06
C GLN A 11 64.04 8.59 45.06
N GLN A 12 64.95 7.70 44.67
CA GLN A 12 64.65 6.58 43.77
C GLN A 12 63.66 5.59 44.39
N ASP A 13 63.82 5.28 45.67
CA ASP A 13 62.89 4.40 46.39
C ASP A 13 61.49 5.04 46.53
N ALA A 14 61.43 6.35 46.81
CA ALA A 14 60.17 7.07 46.89
C ALA A 14 59.43 7.10 45.54
N LEU A 15 60.16 7.38 44.45
CA LEU A 15 59.62 7.35 43.09
C LEU A 15 59.16 5.94 42.69
N ALA A 16 59.89 4.90 43.09
CA ALA A 16 59.52 3.51 42.80
C ALA A 16 58.23 3.08 43.49
N GLU A 17 57.94 3.57 44.70
CA GLU A 17 56.66 3.29 45.36
C GLU A 17 55.50 4.10 44.78
N GLU A 18 55.75 5.33 44.35
CA GLU A 18 54.76 6.12 43.60
C GLU A 18 54.43 5.45 42.25
N GLU A 19 55.42 4.94 41.54
CA GLU A 19 55.23 4.19 40.29
C GLU A 19 54.36 2.94 40.50
N LYS A 20 54.60 2.16 41.56
CA LYS A 20 53.78 0.98 41.88
C LYS A 20 52.33 1.37 42.20
N ALA A 21 52.12 2.47 42.93
CA ALA A 21 50.79 2.97 43.24
C ALA A 21 50.05 3.40 41.96
N LEU A 22 50.75 4.10 41.05
CA LEU A 22 50.21 4.53 39.76
C LEU A 22 49.86 3.33 38.86
N ILE A 23 50.70 2.29 38.81
CA ILE A 23 50.41 1.07 38.03
C ILE A 23 49.13 0.38 38.50
N LEU A 24 48.89 0.33 39.82
CA LEU A 24 47.67 -0.25 40.38
C LEU A 24 46.43 0.58 40.02
N GLU A 25 46.54 1.90 40.06
CA GLU A 25 45.46 2.81 39.66
C GLU A 25 45.18 2.70 38.16
N GLU A 26 46.23 2.66 37.33
CA GLU A 26 46.11 2.48 35.88
C GLU A 26 45.40 1.16 35.54
N ALA A 27 45.75 0.07 36.21
CA ALA A 27 45.10 -1.23 36.02
C ALA A 27 43.59 -1.18 36.33
N ALA A 28 43.20 -0.49 37.40
CA ALA A 28 41.80 -0.30 37.75
C ALA A 28 41.04 0.56 36.71
N LEU A 29 41.69 1.61 36.19
CA LEU A 29 41.12 2.44 35.12
C LEU A 29 40.96 1.64 33.82
N TRP A 30 41.92 0.79 33.47
CA TRP A 30 41.83 -0.09 32.30
C TRP A 30 40.67 -1.07 32.40
N GLU A 31 40.42 -1.65 33.58
CA GLU A 31 39.26 -2.53 33.80
C GLU A 31 37.93 -1.78 33.60
N GLU A 32 37.83 -0.56 34.12
CA GLU A 32 36.64 0.28 33.97
C GLU A 32 36.39 0.71 32.51
N VAL A 33 37.45 1.08 31.78
CA VAL A 33 37.38 1.41 30.35
C VAL A 33 36.92 0.19 29.56
N ASN A 34 37.47 -0.99 29.84
CA ASN A 34 37.04 -2.23 29.19
C ASN A 34 35.57 -2.52 29.47
N ARG A 35 35.11 -2.33 30.72
CA ARG A 35 33.71 -2.49 31.10
C ARG A 35 32.79 -1.55 30.31
N LEU A 36 33.17 -0.28 30.16
CA LEU A 36 32.40 0.70 29.39
C LEU A 36 32.38 0.37 27.90
N HIS A 37 33.50 -0.08 27.32
CA HIS A 37 33.55 -0.52 25.93
C HIS A 37 32.61 -1.71 25.67
N TRP A 38 32.56 -2.69 26.58
CA TRP A 38 31.62 -3.81 26.47
C TRP A 38 30.16 -3.35 26.52
N GLN A 39 29.84 -2.37 27.37
CA GLN A 39 28.49 -1.80 27.44
C GLN A 39 28.13 -1.06 26.16
N ASP A 40 29.03 -0.24 25.63
CA ASP A 40 28.79 0.49 24.38
C ASP A 40 28.59 -0.47 23.19
N ALA A 41 29.41 -1.51 23.08
CA ALA A 41 29.26 -2.53 22.05
C ALA A 41 27.89 -3.21 22.11
N ALA A 42 27.40 -3.56 23.31
CA ALA A 42 26.08 -4.16 23.48
C ALA A 42 24.95 -3.19 23.08
N PHE A 43 25.06 -1.90 23.42
CA PHE A 43 24.08 -0.91 23.01
C PHE A 43 24.09 -0.65 21.50
N GLN A 44 25.28 -0.64 20.88
CA GLN A 44 25.43 -0.51 19.44
C GLN A 44 24.80 -1.71 18.72
N GLU A 45 25.01 -2.93 19.19
CA GLU A 45 24.39 -4.13 18.62
C GLU A 45 22.86 -4.04 18.65
N VAL A 46 22.26 -3.62 19.78
CA VAL A 46 20.81 -3.45 19.90
C VAL A 46 20.29 -2.36 18.96
N ARG A 47 21.01 -1.23 18.85
CA ARG A 47 20.63 -0.14 17.95
C ARG A 47 20.71 -0.58 16.49
N ASP A 48 21.77 -1.28 16.12
CA ASP A 48 22.02 -1.71 14.75
C ASP A 48 21.02 -2.80 14.34
N ALA A 49 20.67 -3.71 15.26
CA ALA A 49 19.57 -4.67 15.06
C ALA A 49 18.22 -3.96 14.87
N GLY A 50 17.92 -2.95 15.69
CA GLY A 50 16.70 -2.14 15.54
C GLY A 50 16.65 -1.38 14.21
N THR A 51 17.78 -0.81 13.79
CA THR A 51 17.91 -0.09 12.51
C THR A 51 17.71 -1.04 11.33
N ALA A 52 18.36 -2.22 11.36
CA ALA A 52 18.19 -3.24 10.33
C ALA A 52 16.73 -3.72 10.23
N GLN A 53 16.02 -3.81 11.36
CA GLN A 53 14.60 -4.17 11.37
C GLN A 53 13.73 -3.07 10.73
N ILE A 54 13.98 -1.80 11.04
CA ILE A 54 13.30 -0.65 10.41
C ILE A 54 13.52 -0.68 8.90
N ASP A 55 14.78 -0.80 8.46
CA ASP A 55 15.13 -0.87 7.03
C ASP A 55 14.42 -2.03 6.31
N ALA A 56 14.34 -3.19 6.94
CA ALA A 56 13.64 -4.35 6.38
C ALA A 56 12.13 -4.11 6.25
N MET A 57 11.51 -3.43 7.23
CA MET A 57 10.09 -3.06 7.18
C MET A 57 9.83 -1.99 6.11
N GLU A 58 10.70 -0.98 6.00
CA GLU A 58 10.60 0.06 4.97
C GLU A 58 10.71 -0.53 3.56
N ARG A 59 11.64 -1.46 3.33
CA ARG A 59 11.74 -2.17 2.04
C ARG A 59 10.47 -2.94 1.69
N LYS A 60 9.86 -3.62 2.67
CA LYS A 60 8.58 -4.31 2.47
C LYS A 60 7.46 -3.32 2.17
N GLU A 61 7.46 -2.16 2.81
CA GLU A 61 6.48 -1.11 2.56
C GLU A 61 6.62 -0.51 1.16
N VAL A 62 7.84 -0.22 0.72
CA VAL A 62 8.13 0.28 -0.63
C VAL A 62 7.74 -0.74 -1.70
N ALA A 63 8.05 -2.03 -1.48
CA ALA A 63 7.63 -3.11 -2.38
C ALA A 63 6.09 -3.19 -2.48
N SER A 64 5.39 -3.05 -1.35
CA SER A 64 3.92 -3.00 -1.32
C SER A 64 3.35 -1.75 -2.02
N LYS A 65 4.07 -0.61 -1.97
CA LYS A 65 3.72 0.61 -2.73
C LYS A 65 3.93 0.44 -4.25
N SER A 66 4.92 -0.34 -4.69
CA SER A 66 5.14 -0.63 -6.12
C SER A 66 4.18 -1.67 -6.70
N LEU A 67 3.41 -2.36 -5.85
CA LEU A 67 2.40 -3.34 -6.22
C LEU A 67 1.02 -2.84 -5.83
N ASN A 68 0.63 -1.70 -6.38
CA ASN A 68 -0.79 -1.42 -6.46
C ASN A 68 -1.42 -2.43 -7.44
N ILE A 69 -1.93 -3.52 -6.87
CA ILE A 69 -2.55 -4.64 -7.60
C ILE A 69 -3.55 -4.12 -8.64
N LEU A 70 -4.28 -3.05 -8.34
CA LEU A 70 -5.26 -2.48 -9.26
C LEU A 70 -4.60 -1.80 -10.49
N THR A 71 -3.44 -1.16 -10.31
CA THR A 71 -2.69 -0.59 -11.45
C THR A 71 -2.07 -1.68 -12.31
N ASP A 72 -1.68 -2.80 -11.71
CA ASP A 72 -1.16 -3.96 -12.44
C ASP A 72 -2.26 -4.73 -13.19
N MET A 73 -3.45 -4.86 -12.59
CA MET A 73 -4.61 -5.51 -13.22
C MET A 73 -5.21 -4.69 -14.37
N PHE A 74 -5.12 -3.36 -14.33
CA PHE A 74 -5.69 -2.47 -15.35
C PHE A 74 -4.64 -1.54 -15.93
N VAL A 75 -3.86 -2.06 -16.88
CA VAL A 75 -2.80 -1.31 -17.55
C VAL A 75 -3.42 -0.39 -18.61
N ILE A 76 -3.59 0.89 -18.26
CA ILE A 76 -4.09 1.91 -19.18
C ILE A 76 -2.93 2.68 -19.83
N GLY A 77 -2.89 2.64 -21.16
CA GLY A 77 -1.87 3.26 -21.99
C GLY A 77 -2.45 3.96 -23.21
N TYR A 78 -1.58 4.17 -24.21
CA TYR A 78 -1.97 4.68 -25.51
C TYR A 78 -1.13 3.99 -26.59
N ASN A 79 -1.76 3.76 -27.75
CA ASN A 79 -1.08 3.28 -28.95
C ASN A 79 -1.43 4.21 -30.10
N GLY A 80 -0.54 5.16 -30.39
CA GLY A 80 -0.77 6.23 -31.36
C GLY A 80 -2.01 7.07 -31.03
N THR A 81 -3.03 7.01 -31.89
CA THR A 81 -4.30 7.73 -31.72
C THR A 81 -5.27 7.04 -30.78
N PHE A 82 -5.09 5.75 -30.51
CA PHE A 82 -5.99 4.93 -29.71
C PHE A 82 -5.60 4.96 -28.23
N GLY A 83 -6.58 4.93 -27.34
CA GLY A 83 -6.34 4.55 -25.94
C GLY A 83 -6.32 3.03 -25.81
N THR A 84 -5.50 2.51 -24.91
CA THR A 84 -5.41 1.05 -24.66
C THR A 84 -5.71 0.73 -23.21
N ILE A 85 -6.39 -0.40 -22.98
CA ILE A 85 -6.59 -1.01 -21.66
C ILE A 85 -6.23 -2.48 -21.77
N ASN A 86 -5.31 -2.96 -20.94
CA ASN A 86 -4.80 -4.35 -20.98
C ASN A 86 -4.38 -4.78 -22.41
N GLN A 87 -3.71 -3.86 -23.13
CA GLN A 87 -3.29 -3.97 -24.53
C GLN A 87 -4.40 -3.95 -25.61
N PHE A 88 -5.67 -3.94 -25.24
CA PHE A 88 -6.78 -3.81 -26.19
C PHE A 88 -6.99 -2.36 -26.61
N ARG A 89 -7.06 -2.11 -27.92
CA ARG A 89 -7.26 -0.76 -28.48
C ARG A 89 -8.74 -0.39 -28.50
N MET A 90 -9.06 0.76 -27.92
CA MET A 90 -10.38 1.38 -28.02
C MET A 90 -10.43 2.40 -29.16
N GLY A 91 -11.30 2.15 -30.13
CA GLY A 91 -11.68 3.11 -31.15
C GLY A 91 -11.70 2.53 -32.56
N GLN A 92 -11.99 3.41 -33.52
CA GLN A 92 -11.83 3.13 -34.95
C GLN A 92 -11.12 4.29 -35.64
N SER A 93 -10.34 3.96 -36.66
CA SER A 93 -9.76 4.95 -37.57
C SER A 93 -10.15 4.61 -39.00
N ALA A 94 -10.26 5.64 -39.86
CA ALA A 94 -10.45 5.45 -41.29
C ALA A 94 -9.28 4.69 -41.94
N SER A 95 -8.08 4.76 -41.37
CA SER A 95 -6.86 4.12 -41.89
C SER A 95 -6.63 2.70 -41.39
N LEU A 96 -7.13 2.37 -40.19
CA LEU A 96 -6.93 1.08 -39.54
C LEU A 96 -8.25 0.66 -38.91
N SER A 97 -8.90 -0.32 -39.54
CA SER A 97 -10.10 -0.96 -39.00
C SER A 97 -9.67 -1.95 -37.91
N ILE A 98 -10.10 -1.70 -36.68
CA ILE A 98 -9.89 -2.59 -35.54
C ILE A 98 -11.08 -3.54 -35.47
N GLU A 99 -10.82 -4.81 -35.19
CA GLU A 99 -11.88 -5.80 -35.03
C GLU A 99 -12.78 -5.45 -33.84
N TRP A 100 -14.10 -5.58 -34.04
CA TRP A 100 -15.07 -5.31 -32.97
C TRP A 100 -14.86 -6.18 -31.73
N ASN A 101 -14.32 -7.39 -31.87
CA ASN A 101 -14.01 -8.25 -30.74
C ASN A 101 -12.96 -7.63 -29.80
N GLU A 102 -11.95 -6.95 -30.35
CA GLU A 102 -10.94 -6.23 -29.57
C GLU A 102 -11.56 -5.01 -28.87
N ILE A 103 -12.39 -4.25 -29.57
CA ILE A 103 -13.09 -3.08 -29.01
C ILE A 103 -14.04 -3.51 -27.89
N ASN A 104 -14.78 -4.59 -28.09
CA ASN A 104 -15.71 -5.15 -27.11
C ASN A 104 -14.97 -5.66 -25.87
N ALA A 105 -13.83 -6.34 -26.04
CA ALA A 105 -12.97 -6.76 -24.94
C ALA A 105 -12.49 -5.54 -24.13
N ALA A 106 -12.03 -4.49 -24.80
CA ALA A 106 -11.62 -3.25 -24.16
C ALA A 106 -12.77 -2.62 -23.34
N PHE A 107 -14.00 -2.57 -23.90
CA PHE A 107 -15.17 -2.10 -23.17
C PHE A 107 -15.48 -2.96 -21.95
N GLY A 108 -15.31 -4.28 -22.06
CA GLY A 108 -15.44 -5.20 -20.94
C GLY A 108 -14.49 -4.91 -19.79
N GLU A 109 -13.20 -4.78 -20.11
CA GLU A 109 -12.17 -4.38 -19.15
C GLU A 109 -12.48 -3.02 -18.51
N SER A 110 -12.96 -2.06 -19.31
CA SER A 110 -13.32 -0.73 -18.81
C SER A 110 -14.54 -0.74 -17.89
N ALA A 111 -15.50 -1.64 -18.13
CA ALA A 111 -16.68 -1.83 -17.31
C ALA A 111 -16.31 -2.50 -15.99
N LEU A 112 -15.44 -3.52 -16.03
CA LEU A 112 -14.90 -4.17 -14.83
C LEU A 112 -14.16 -3.16 -13.96
N LEU A 113 -13.25 -2.37 -14.54
CA LEU A 113 -12.53 -1.31 -13.83
C LEU A 113 -13.50 -0.32 -13.17
N LEU A 114 -14.52 0.14 -13.90
CA LEU A 114 -15.50 1.08 -13.38
C LEU A 114 -16.29 0.51 -12.18
N GLN A 115 -16.70 -0.76 -12.27
CA GLN A 115 -17.36 -1.47 -11.18
C GLN A 115 -16.43 -1.62 -9.97
N THR A 116 -15.20 -2.09 -10.17
CA THR A 116 -14.22 -2.24 -9.09
C THR A 116 -13.93 -0.91 -8.39
N LEU A 117 -13.78 0.19 -9.13
CA LEU A 117 -13.59 1.52 -8.54
C LEU A 117 -14.83 1.97 -7.76
N ALA A 118 -16.03 1.67 -8.22
CA ALA A 118 -17.25 1.99 -7.49
C ALA A 118 -17.36 1.21 -6.17
N ASP A 119 -17.04 -0.09 -6.21
CA ASP A 119 -17.07 -0.98 -5.05
C ASP A 119 -16.06 -0.56 -3.98
N ILE A 120 -14.83 -0.20 -4.38
CA ILE A 120 -13.80 0.30 -3.46
C ILE A 120 -14.24 1.61 -2.78
N VAL A 121 -14.95 2.44 -3.52
CA VAL A 121 -15.40 3.76 -3.06
C VAL A 121 -16.70 3.68 -2.26
N GLY A 122 -17.47 2.59 -2.42
CA GLY A 122 -18.81 2.42 -1.85
C GLY A 122 -19.86 3.26 -2.57
N LEU A 123 -19.71 3.51 -3.88
CA LEU A 123 -20.66 4.29 -4.66
C LEU A 123 -21.64 3.37 -5.41
N GLU A 124 -22.94 3.56 -5.15
CA GLU A 124 -23.99 3.02 -6.03
C GLU A 124 -24.32 4.02 -7.14
N PHE A 125 -24.30 3.57 -8.39
CA PHE A 125 -24.62 4.45 -9.52
C PHE A 125 -26.13 4.70 -9.60
N ALA A 126 -26.53 5.97 -9.61
CA ALA A 126 -27.92 6.40 -9.70
C ALA A 126 -28.12 7.33 -10.89
N GLU A 127 -29.18 7.17 -11.66
CA GLU A 127 -29.37 8.00 -12.85
C GLU A 127 -29.65 9.47 -12.51
N TYR A 128 -29.01 10.38 -13.24
CA TYR A 128 -29.13 11.83 -13.04
C TYR A 128 -30.55 12.39 -13.22
N VAL A 129 -31.42 11.70 -13.97
CA VAL A 129 -32.76 12.21 -14.35
C VAL A 129 -33.83 11.87 -13.32
N THR A 130 -33.71 10.71 -12.67
CA THR A 130 -34.57 10.29 -11.57
C THR A 130 -33.69 9.58 -10.54
N GLN A 131 -33.47 10.21 -9.38
CA GLN A 131 -32.68 9.63 -8.26
C GLN A 131 -33.25 8.31 -7.69
N THR A 132 -34.29 7.75 -8.32
CA THR A 132 -34.96 6.49 -7.99
C THR A 132 -34.45 5.31 -8.83
N SER A 133 -33.68 5.56 -9.90
CA SER A 133 -33.21 4.50 -10.80
C SER A 133 -31.74 4.18 -10.54
N SER A 134 -31.40 2.92 -10.22
CA SER A 134 -30.02 2.47 -10.09
C SER A 134 -29.48 1.91 -11.42
N ILE A 135 -28.19 2.13 -11.69
CA ILE A 135 -27.50 1.58 -12.85
C ILE A 135 -26.50 0.54 -12.35
N LEU A 136 -26.67 -0.71 -12.78
CA LEU A 136 -25.76 -1.80 -12.47
C LEU A 136 -24.83 -2.05 -13.65
N VAL A 137 -23.53 -2.04 -13.40
CA VAL A 137 -22.51 -2.45 -14.37
C VAL A 137 -22.29 -3.94 -14.23
N VAL A 138 -22.46 -4.72 -15.30
CA VAL A 138 -22.23 -6.16 -15.30
C VAL A 138 -21.07 -6.50 -16.23
N PRO A 139 -19.85 -6.68 -15.67
CA PRO A 139 -18.69 -7.08 -16.44
C PRO A 139 -18.83 -8.56 -16.85
N LEU A 140 -18.94 -8.81 -18.16
CA LEU A 140 -19.02 -10.15 -18.76
C LEU A 140 -17.97 -10.28 -19.88
N GLY A 141 -16.75 -9.77 -19.63
CA GLY A 141 -15.69 -9.67 -20.64
C GLY A 141 -16.19 -8.90 -21.88
N SER A 142 -15.97 -9.46 -23.06
CA SER A 142 -16.40 -8.86 -24.34
C SER A 142 -17.92 -8.72 -24.52
N PHE A 143 -18.74 -9.26 -23.61
CA PHE A 143 -20.21 -9.15 -23.67
C PHE A 143 -20.78 -8.36 -22.49
N SER A 144 -19.99 -7.43 -21.95
CA SER A 144 -20.40 -6.60 -20.81
C SER A 144 -21.67 -5.79 -21.08
N LYS A 145 -22.45 -5.58 -20.02
CA LYS A 145 -23.78 -4.95 -20.09
C LYS A 145 -23.98 -3.91 -19.01
N MET A 146 -24.85 -2.95 -19.29
CA MET A 146 -25.34 -1.96 -18.34
C MET A 146 -26.82 -2.24 -18.11
N ILE A 147 -27.24 -2.42 -16.86
CA ILE A 147 -28.64 -2.66 -16.53
C ILE A 147 -29.17 -1.46 -15.76
N ARG A 148 -30.29 -0.92 -16.21
CA ARG A 148 -31.02 0.11 -15.47
C ARG A 148 -32.16 -0.55 -14.71
N THR A 149 -32.14 -0.38 -13.39
CA THR A 149 -33.18 -0.82 -12.47
C THR A 149 -33.95 0.42 -12.02
N SER A 150 -34.99 0.74 -12.77
CA SER A 150 -35.98 1.77 -12.43
C SER A 150 -37.30 1.04 -12.15
N ASN A 151 -38.34 1.29 -12.95
CA ASN A 151 -39.60 0.54 -12.90
C ASN A 151 -39.60 -0.75 -13.74
N LEU A 152 -38.82 -0.76 -14.82
CA LEU A 152 -38.60 -1.91 -15.71
C LEU A 152 -37.10 -2.14 -15.84
N ARG A 153 -36.68 -3.40 -15.80
CA ARG A 153 -35.28 -3.79 -16.02
C ARG A 153 -34.95 -3.60 -17.50
N MET A 154 -34.17 -2.56 -17.80
CA MET A 154 -33.69 -2.30 -19.16
C MET A 154 -32.23 -2.72 -19.28
N GLU A 155 -31.93 -3.58 -20.25
CA GLU A 155 -30.57 -4.05 -20.52
C GLU A 155 -29.99 -3.31 -21.74
N TYR A 156 -28.84 -2.68 -21.55
CA TYR A 156 -28.06 -2.04 -22.60
C TYR A 156 -26.75 -2.79 -22.79
N ASN A 157 -26.45 -3.14 -24.04
CA ASN A 157 -25.23 -3.88 -24.36
C ASN A 157 -24.06 -2.91 -24.53
N LEU A 158 -22.91 -3.20 -23.92
CA LEU A 158 -21.67 -2.43 -24.10
C LEU A 158 -20.75 -3.07 -25.17
N TYR A 159 -21.33 -3.91 -26.02
CA TYR A 159 -20.64 -4.57 -27.11
C TYR A 159 -21.43 -4.40 -28.41
N ALA A 160 -20.71 -4.28 -29.52
CA ALA A 160 -21.28 -4.33 -30.85
C ALA A 160 -21.13 -5.73 -31.44
N ARG A 161 -22.19 -6.32 -31.97
CA ARG A 161 -22.09 -7.58 -32.72
C ARG A 161 -21.48 -7.29 -34.09
N SER A 162 -20.42 -8.01 -34.44
CA SER A 162 -19.78 -7.90 -35.76
C SER A 162 -20.82 -8.14 -36.86
N LEU A 163 -20.84 -7.23 -37.84
CA LEU A 163 -21.69 -7.25 -39.03
C LEU A 163 -21.24 -8.39 -39.95
N ALA A 164 -21.48 -9.65 -39.56
CA ALA A 164 -21.22 -10.77 -40.45
C ALA A 164 -22.27 -10.88 -41.57
N HIS A 165 -23.45 -10.27 -41.43
CA HIS A 165 -24.52 -10.33 -42.42
C HIS A 165 -25.14 -8.94 -42.54
N GLY A 166 -25.19 -8.40 -43.75
CA GLY A 166 -25.57 -7.03 -44.09
C GLY A 166 -27.01 -6.65 -43.75
N SER A 167 -27.39 -6.64 -42.47
CA SER A 167 -28.52 -5.88 -42.01
C SER A 167 -28.06 -4.47 -41.64
N GLU A 168 -28.54 -3.51 -42.42
CA GLU A 168 -28.39 -2.07 -42.28
C GLU A 168 -29.12 -1.51 -41.04
N GLN A 169 -29.03 -2.18 -39.89
CA GLN A 169 -29.78 -1.85 -38.66
C GLN A 169 -28.97 -1.07 -37.63
N GLN A 170 -27.78 -0.58 -38.00
CA GLN A 170 -26.94 0.25 -37.13
C GLN A 170 -26.68 1.65 -37.73
N ASN A 171 -27.72 2.30 -38.27
CA ASN A 171 -27.80 3.76 -38.31
C ASN A 171 -28.65 4.21 -37.11
N PHE A 172 -28.07 4.47 -35.94
CA PHE A 172 -27.31 5.65 -35.48
C PHE A 172 -28.15 6.70 -34.75
N ALA A 173 -28.38 6.40 -33.47
CA ALA A 173 -28.50 7.29 -32.30
C ALA A 173 -29.04 6.43 -31.14
N GLU A 174 -30.05 5.62 -31.44
CA GLU A 174 -30.83 4.80 -30.51
C GLU A 174 -30.41 3.32 -30.45
N SER A 175 -29.25 2.98 -31.01
CA SER A 175 -28.72 1.61 -30.90
C SER A 175 -28.56 1.25 -29.42
N HIS A 176 -28.92 0.02 -29.03
CA HIS A 176 -28.66 -0.52 -27.69
C HIS A 176 -27.20 -0.31 -27.24
N PHE A 177 -26.27 -0.30 -28.20
CA PHE A 177 -24.87 0.03 -27.95
C PHE A 177 -24.65 1.49 -27.55
N ASN A 178 -25.24 2.46 -28.27
CA ASN A 178 -25.14 3.88 -27.93
C ASN A 178 -25.86 4.21 -26.61
N LEU A 179 -26.97 3.53 -26.31
CA LEU A 179 -27.61 3.62 -25.00
C LEU A 179 -26.68 3.09 -23.89
N GLY A 180 -26.00 1.96 -24.14
CA GLY A 180 -24.99 1.40 -23.24
C GLY A 180 -23.81 2.35 -23.01
N LEU A 181 -23.26 2.94 -24.07
CA LEU A 181 -22.21 3.95 -23.99
C LEU A 181 -22.65 5.21 -23.23
N GLY A 182 -23.89 5.64 -23.46
CA GLY A 182 -24.52 6.75 -22.74
C GLY A 182 -24.66 6.48 -21.24
N ALA A 183 -25.06 5.27 -20.86
CA ALA A 183 -25.11 4.84 -19.47
C ALA A 183 -23.71 4.77 -18.85
N TRP A 184 -22.75 4.15 -19.55
CA TRP A 184 -21.37 4.00 -19.10
C TRP A 184 -20.69 5.35 -18.82
N ILE A 185 -20.80 6.33 -19.73
CA ILE A 185 -20.20 7.65 -19.52
C ILE A 185 -20.90 8.42 -18.38
N THR A 186 -22.19 8.16 -18.16
CA THR A 186 -22.94 8.74 -17.03
C THR A 186 -22.44 8.19 -15.70
N CYS A 187 -22.21 6.88 -15.60
CA CYS A 187 -21.59 6.24 -14.43
C CYS A 187 -20.18 6.79 -14.18
N LEU A 188 -19.35 6.95 -15.22
CA LEU A 188 -18.05 7.60 -15.08
C LEU A 188 -18.20 9.04 -14.55
N GLY A 189 -19.16 9.80 -15.07
CA GLY A 189 -19.49 11.15 -14.61
C GLY A 189 -19.83 11.20 -13.12
N GLN A 190 -20.63 10.26 -12.63
CA GLN A 190 -21.01 10.14 -11.22
C GLN A 190 -19.82 9.82 -10.33
N LEU A 191 -18.99 8.85 -10.73
CA LEU A 191 -17.77 8.50 -10.00
C LEU A 191 -16.84 9.72 -9.87
N MET A 192 -16.66 10.47 -10.95
CA MET A 192 -15.85 11.69 -10.92
C MET A 192 -16.45 12.79 -10.04
N ALA A 193 -17.78 12.92 -10.01
CA ALA A 193 -18.45 13.88 -9.13
C ALA A 193 -18.30 13.49 -7.65
N PHE A 194 -18.47 12.21 -7.32
CA PHE A 194 -18.28 11.67 -5.98
C PHE A 194 -16.83 11.85 -5.49
N MET A 195 -15.84 11.53 -6.34
CA MET A 195 -14.43 11.77 -6.03
C MET A 195 -14.12 13.24 -5.78
N ARG A 196 -14.72 14.16 -6.55
CA ARG A 196 -14.53 15.60 -6.36
C ARG A 196 -15.17 16.11 -5.08
N ALA A 197 -16.29 15.53 -4.66
CA ALA A 197 -16.93 15.85 -3.39
C ALA A 197 -16.07 15.40 -2.20
N ARG A 198 -15.41 14.24 -2.30
CA ARG A 198 -14.52 13.70 -1.27
C ARG A 198 -13.14 14.39 -1.24
N GLU A 199 -12.58 14.73 -2.40
CA GLU A 199 -11.32 15.46 -2.53
C GLU A 199 -11.45 16.68 -3.46
N PRO A 200 -11.68 17.89 -2.92
CA PRO A 200 -11.81 19.12 -3.73
C PRO A 200 -10.55 19.50 -4.52
N SER A 201 -9.39 18.97 -4.12
CA SER A 201 -8.10 19.16 -4.81
C SER A 201 -7.99 18.33 -6.10
N ILE A 202 -8.85 17.32 -6.30
CA ILE A 202 -8.77 16.46 -7.48
C ILE A 202 -9.14 17.26 -8.73
N ARG A 203 -8.21 17.29 -9.68
CA ARG A 203 -8.38 17.92 -10.98
C ARG A 203 -8.25 16.84 -12.04
N LEU A 204 -9.39 16.30 -12.44
CA LEU A 204 -9.46 15.33 -13.53
C LEU A 204 -9.28 16.07 -14.87
N PRO A 205 -8.48 15.52 -15.82
CA PRO A 205 -8.12 16.26 -17.03
C PRO A 205 -9.30 16.60 -17.94
N TYR A 206 -10.25 15.67 -18.10
CA TYR A 206 -11.35 15.82 -19.04
C TYR A 206 -12.69 15.90 -18.32
N LYS A 207 -13.50 16.93 -18.64
CA LYS A 207 -14.85 17.08 -18.11
C LYS A 207 -15.81 16.18 -18.88
N VAL A 208 -16.73 15.52 -18.18
CA VAL A 208 -17.85 14.77 -18.77
C VAL A 208 -19.11 15.62 -18.71
N ALA A 209 -19.81 15.68 -19.85
CA ALA A 209 -21.09 16.36 -20.00
C ALA A 209 -22.06 15.46 -20.77
N LYS A 210 -23.04 14.90 -20.06
CA LYS A 210 -24.08 13.96 -20.54
C LYS A 210 -23.54 12.81 -21.41
N HIS A 211 -23.37 13.01 -22.72
CA HIS A 211 -22.85 12.00 -23.67
C HIS A 211 -21.51 12.38 -24.31
N SER A 212 -20.83 13.38 -23.75
CA SER A 212 -19.57 13.91 -24.27
C SER A 212 -18.49 14.00 -23.20
N ILE A 213 -17.24 13.89 -23.64
CA ILE A 213 -16.06 14.02 -22.80
C ILE A 213 -15.03 14.91 -23.50
N GLY A 214 -14.57 15.95 -22.81
CA GLY A 214 -13.61 16.90 -23.37
C GLY A 214 -14.08 17.56 -24.68
N GLY A 215 -15.40 17.70 -24.88
CA GLY A 215 -16.00 18.27 -26.09
C GLY A 215 -16.27 17.30 -27.23
N TYR A 216 -15.92 16.01 -27.09
CA TYR A 216 -16.17 14.97 -28.09
C TYR A 216 -17.27 14.00 -27.64
N SER A 217 -18.13 13.57 -28.57
CA SER A 217 -19.19 12.60 -28.29
C SER A 217 -18.64 11.19 -28.10
N VAL A 218 -19.11 10.51 -27.06
CA VAL A 218 -18.78 9.08 -26.80
C VAL A 218 -19.71 8.16 -27.59
N LEU A 219 -20.82 8.68 -28.13
CA LEU A 219 -21.73 7.90 -28.97
C LEU A 219 -21.04 7.55 -30.28
N TYR A 220 -21.13 6.28 -30.66
CA TYR A 220 -20.59 5.81 -31.91
C TYR A 220 -21.45 6.37 -33.05
N LEU A 221 -20.80 6.96 -34.06
CA LEU A 221 -21.34 7.43 -35.33
C LEU A 221 -20.37 7.03 -36.46
N LYS A 222 -20.85 6.33 -37.51
CA LYS A 222 -20.03 5.88 -38.66
C LYS A 222 -19.20 7.01 -39.27
N ASN A 223 -19.75 8.22 -39.37
CA ASN A 223 -19.04 9.33 -40.03
C ASN A 223 -18.03 10.05 -39.11
N LYS A 224 -17.92 9.66 -37.83
CA LYS A 224 -17.16 10.38 -36.79
C LYS A 224 -16.17 9.51 -36.02
N HIS A 225 -15.58 8.51 -36.67
CA HIS A 225 -14.63 7.58 -36.05
C HIS A 225 -13.47 8.27 -35.31
N LYS A 226 -12.89 9.35 -35.89
CA LYS A 226 -11.77 10.09 -35.26
C LYS A 226 -12.18 10.78 -33.95
N GLU A 227 -13.34 11.42 -33.93
CA GLU A 227 -13.88 12.08 -32.74
C GLU A 227 -14.19 11.04 -31.65
N TRP A 228 -14.81 9.93 -32.04
CA TRP A 228 -15.15 8.83 -31.14
C TRP A 228 -13.91 8.21 -30.47
N THR A 229 -12.89 7.86 -31.26
CA THR A 229 -11.62 7.34 -30.73
C THR A 229 -10.94 8.30 -29.77
N LYS A 230 -11.00 9.61 -30.06
CA LYS A 230 -10.45 10.64 -29.17
C LYS A 230 -11.24 10.74 -27.86
N ALA A 231 -12.57 10.65 -27.93
CA ALA A 231 -13.44 10.62 -26.76
C ALA A 231 -13.13 9.42 -25.85
N LEU A 232 -12.96 8.22 -26.43
CA LEU A 232 -12.60 7.01 -25.68
C LEU A 232 -11.23 7.12 -25.02
N LYS A 233 -10.24 7.67 -25.73
CA LYS A 233 -8.91 7.95 -25.15
C LYS A 233 -9.00 8.88 -23.94
N TYR A 234 -9.85 9.90 -24.00
CA TYR A 234 -10.08 10.81 -22.87
C TYR A 234 -10.78 10.11 -21.70
N ALA A 235 -11.73 9.22 -21.98
CA ALA A 235 -12.42 8.45 -20.95
C ALA A 235 -11.46 7.48 -20.23
N LEU A 236 -10.63 6.75 -20.98
CA LEU A 236 -9.57 5.91 -20.42
C LEU A 236 -8.55 6.71 -19.61
N THR A 237 -8.19 7.91 -20.08
CA THR A 237 -7.31 8.79 -19.32
C THR A 237 -7.93 9.16 -17.98
N ASN A 238 -9.20 9.58 -17.95
CA ASN A 238 -9.89 9.87 -16.70
C ASN A 238 -9.95 8.65 -15.78
N LEU A 239 -10.25 7.46 -16.31
CA LEU A 239 -10.23 6.21 -15.55
C LEU A 239 -8.85 5.91 -14.95
N LYS A 240 -7.76 6.14 -15.69
CA LYS A 240 -6.39 6.00 -15.19
C LYS A 240 -6.11 6.96 -14.02
N TRP A 241 -6.54 8.20 -14.13
CA TRP A 241 -6.39 9.18 -13.05
C TRP A 241 -7.21 8.78 -11.82
N LEU A 242 -8.44 8.30 -12.01
CA LEU A 242 -9.28 7.79 -10.92
C LEU A 242 -8.63 6.58 -10.23
N LEU A 243 -8.15 5.63 -11.01
CA LEU A 243 -7.44 4.44 -10.53
C LEU A 243 -6.25 4.84 -9.66
N LEU A 244 -5.37 5.72 -10.15
CA LEU A 244 -4.21 6.18 -9.39
C LEU A 244 -4.61 6.84 -8.06
N ARG A 245 -5.72 7.58 -8.05
CA ARG A 245 -6.20 8.30 -6.85
C ARG A 245 -6.84 7.39 -5.83
N VAL A 246 -7.72 6.49 -6.26
CA VAL A 246 -8.33 5.48 -5.38
C VAL A 246 -7.28 4.55 -4.78
N SER A 247 -6.17 4.37 -5.48
CA SER A 247 -5.06 3.54 -5.02
C SER A 247 -4.08 4.26 -4.10
N ASP A 248 -4.12 5.59 -4.06
CA ASP A 248 -3.38 6.34 -3.06
C ASP A 248 -4.03 6.12 -1.69
N ARG A 249 -3.22 6.03 -0.63
CA ARG A 249 -3.63 5.54 0.71
C ARG A 249 -4.74 6.35 1.38
N ARG A 250 -5.17 7.46 0.79
CA ARG A 250 -6.25 8.33 1.26
C ARG A 250 -7.66 7.76 1.01
N PHE A 251 -7.77 6.82 0.07
CA PHE A 251 -9.04 6.16 -0.24
C PHE A 251 -9.18 4.80 0.44
N ALA A 252 -8.06 4.18 0.83
CA ALA A 252 -8.07 3.00 1.69
C ALA A 252 -8.60 3.38 3.08
N LEU A 253 -9.90 3.13 3.29
CA LEU A 253 -10.68 3.07 4.55
C LEU A 253 -11.51 4.33 4.87
N PRO A 254 -12.78 4.11 5.29
CA PRO A 254 -13.04 3.74 6.67
C PRO A 254 -13.63 2.32 6.78
N THR A 255 -12.81 1.32 7.09
CA THR A 255 -13.31 0.16 7.82
C THR A 255 -12.67 0.16 9.21
N ALA A 256 -13.56 0.11 10.19
CA ALA A 256 -13.37 -0.18 11.60
C ALA A 256 -12.09 0.36 12.26
N SER A 257 -12.30 1.40 13.08
CA SER A 257 -11.51 1.63 14.28
C SER A 257 -11.26 0.30 15.00
N SER A 258 -10.06 -0.25 14.87
CA SER A 258 -9.52 -1.13 15.88
C SER A 258 -9.31 -0.28 17.12
N SER A 259 -10.23 -0.42 18.07
CA SER A 259 -9.91 -0.21 19.48
C SER A 259 -8.79 -1.19 19.84
N SER A 260 -7.56 -0.78 19.59
CA SER A 260 -6.41 -1.33 20.29
C SER A 260 -6.10 -0.33 21.38
N ASP A 261 -6.46 -0.71 22.60
CA ASP A 261 -6.06 -0.05 23.82
C ASP A 261 -4.57 0.30 23.73
N SER A 262 -4.27 1.60 23.76
CA SER A 262 -2.93 2.10 24.00
C SER A 262 -2.57 1.79 25.44
N ALA A 263 -2.17 0.53 25.69
CA ALA A 263 -1.55 0.12 26.93
C ALA A 263 -0.27 0.94 27.10
N SER A 264 -0.31 1.82 28.09
CA SER A 264 0.80 2.61 28.60
C SER A 264 2.00 1.70 28.86
N ILE A 265 3.04 1.77 28.01
CA ILE A 265 4.34 1.18 28.29
C ILE A 265 4.97 2.00 29.42
N ARG A 266 4.73 1.56 30.65
CA ARG A 266 5.49 2.03 31.81
C ARG A 266 6.93 1.58 31.66
N LYS A 267 7.84 2.56 31.76
CA LYS A 267 9.27 2.34 32.00
C LYS A 267 9.44 1.38 33.18
N GLY A 268 10.11 0.26 32.93
CA GLY A 268 10.53 -0.71 33.94
C GLY A 268 11.87 -1.28 33.52
N VAL A 269 12.94 -0.49 33.69
CA VAL A 269 14.31 -1.01 33.69
C VAL A 269 14.45 -1.83 34.96
N LEU A 270 14.34 -3.15 34.85
CA LEU A 270 14.71 -4.07 35.92
C LEU A 270 16.21 -4.33 35.78
N VAL A 271 16.99 -3.62 36.61
CA VAL A 271 18.38 -3.92 36.91
C VAL A 271 18.43 -5.26 37.62
N ALA A 272 19.00 -6.28 36.98
CA ALA A 272 19.38 -7.52 37.63
C ALA A 272 20.66 -7.27 38.44
N SER A 273 20.52 -7.11 39.75
CA SER A 273 21.64 -7.11 40.70
C SER A 273 21.81 -8.51 41.28
N THR A 274 22.73 -9.30 40.72
CA THR A 274 23.25 -10.51 41.37
C THR A 274 24.45 -10.12 42.22
N ALA A 275 24.23 -9.96 43.53
CA ALA A 275 25.30 -9.82 44.51
C ALA A 275 25.72 -11.21 45.02
N SER A 276 26.92 -11.65 44.64
CA SER A 276 27.64 -12.76 45.27
C SER A 276 28.40 -12.25 46.50
N LYS A 277 28.14 -12.82 47.68
CA LYS A 277 29.03 -12.69 48.85
C LYS A 277 29.29 -14.06 49.47
N SER A 278 30.57 -14.37 49.59
CA SER A 278 31.18 -15.55 50.22
C SER A 278 31.78 -15.22 51.60
N SER A 279 32.00 -16.27 52.42
CA SER A 279 32.73 -16.36 53.72
C SER A 279 31.95 -15.93 54.99
N SER A 280 32.01 -16.57 56.18
CA SER A 280 32.77 -17.71 56.74
C SER A 280 32.25 -18.11 58.16
N SER A 281 32.49 -19.38 58.55
CA SER A 281 32.80 -19.95 59.89
C SER A 281 31.85 -19.95 61.13
N THR A 282 31.71 -21.17 61.68
CA THR A 282 31.14 -21.85 62.90
C THR A 282 31.46 -21.25 64.31
N PRO A 283 31.00 -21.77 65.51
CA PRO A 283 30.65 -23.18 65.91
C PRO A 283 29.59 -23.53 67.02
N SER A 284 29.23 -24.85 67.11
CA SER A 284 28.79 -25.72 68.27
C SER A 284 27.41 -25.50 68.94
N LYS A 285 26.59 -26.44 69.47
CA LYS A 285 26.47 -27.90 69.84
C LYS A 285 24.96 -28.11 70.29
N PRO A 286 24.42 -29.25 70.80
CA PRO A 286 24.44 -30.70 70.44
C PRO A 286 23.03 -31.42 70.35
N ILE A 287 22.95 -32.55 69.60
CA ILE A 287 22.27 -33.91 69.76
C ILE A 287 21.03 -34.02 70.72
N PRO A 288 19.90 -34.77 70.43
CA PRO A 288 19.96 -36.19 70.04
C PRO A 288 18.90 -36.88 69.12
N SER A 289 19.41 -37.89 68.39
CA SER A 289 18.91 -39.23 68.03
C SER A 289 17.41 -39.53 67.82
N VAL A 290 17.08 -40.15 66.67
CA VAL A 290 16.31 -41.42 66.61
C VAL A 290 16.86 -42.27 65.45
N VAL A 291 17.21 -43.52 65.80
CA VAL A 291 17.55 -44.65 64.94
C VAL A 291 16.27 -45.41 64.63
N ILE A 292 15.99 -45.76 63.37
CA ILE A 292 15.37 -47.06 63.02
C ILE A 292 15.99 -47.55 61.70
N ALA A 293 16.58 -48.73 61.79
CA ALA A 293 17.19 -49.48 60.72
C ALA A 293 16.16 -50.29 59.91
N GLU A 294 16.49 -50.47 58.64
CA GLU A 294 16.31 -51.63 57.74
C GLU A 294 15.26 -52.71 58.08
N HIS A 295 14.47 -53.11 57.06
CA HIS A 295 14.66 -54.40 56.38
C HIS A 295 13.68 -54.64 55.21
N PHE A 296 14.23 -55.24 54.13
CA PHE A 296 13.68 -56.17 53.12
C PHE A 296 12.24 -55.96 52.59
N ALA A 297 11.95 -55.99 51.29
CA ALA A 297 12.48 -56.81 50.19
C ALA A 297 12.30 -56.13 48.83
#